data_AF-A0A534A4Q2-F1
#
_entry.id   AF-A0A534A4Q2-F1
#
_cell.length_a   1.000
_cell.length_b   1.000
_cell.length_c   1.000
_cell.angle_alpha   90.00
_cell.angle_beta   90.00
_cell.angle_gamma   90.00
#
_symmetry.space_group_name_H-M   'P 1'
#
loop_
_entity.id
_entity.type
_entity.pdbx_description
1 polymer ?
#
loop_
_entity_poly.entity_id
_entity_poly.type
_entity_poly.pdbx_seq_one_letter_code
_entity_poly.pdbx_strand_id
1 'polypeptide(L)'
;MSATAWTVGRYVVETLAANGIDTVFGIPGVHNIELYRGLEFARLRHVLVRHEQNAGFAADGYARVSGCAAAAFVISGPGVTNALTA
;
A
#
# COMPACT_ATOMS: atom_id res chain seq x y z
N MET A 1 13.37 21.18 -17.27
CA MET A 1 13.05 20.00 -16.45
C MET A 1 11.57 20.08 -16.11
N SER A 2 10.72 19.29 -16.76
CA SER A 2 9.31 19.21 -16.37
C SER A 2 9.29 18.63 -14.96
N ALA A 3 8.84 19.41 -13.97
CA ALA A 3 8.58 18.89 -12.65
C ALA A 3 7.56 17.76 -12.83
N THR A 4 7.93 16.52 -12.56
CA THR A 4 6.98 15.40 -12.55
C THR A 4 5.85 15.80 -11.62
N ALA A 5 4.66 16.03 -12.18
CA ALA A 5 3.54 16.59 -11.45
C ALA A 5 3.28 15.76 -10.19
N TRP A 6 3.16 16.43 -9.04
CA TRP A 6 2.79 15.79 -7.79
C TRP A 6 1.36 15.29 -7.88
N THR A 7 1.19 13.98 -8.04
CA THR A 7 -0.12 13.34 -7.89
C THR A 7 -0.35 13.01 -6.42
N VAL A 8 -1.63 12.90 -6.03
CA VAL A 8 -1.99 12.47 -4.68
C VAL A 8 -1.43 11.07 -4.39
N GLY A 9 -1.47 10.17 -5.38
CA GLY A 9 -0.91 8.81 -5.25
C GLY A 9 0.58 8.82 -4.93
N ARG A 10 1.37 9.62 -5.65
CA ARG A 10 2.79 9.83 -5.36
C ARG A 10 3.00 10.40 -3.95
N TYR A 11 2.27 11.46 -3.61
CA TYR A 11 2.40 12.10 -2.30
C TYR A 11 2.13 11.14 -1.14
N VAL A 12 1.09 10.30 -1.24
CA VAL A 12 0.77 9.28 -0.24
C VAL A 12 1.92 8.28 -0.09
N VAL A 13 2.44 7.75 -1.20
CA VAL A 13 3.50 6.73 -1.18
C VAL A 13 4.82 7.29 -0.64
N GLU A 14 5.23 8.50 -1.06
CA GLU A 14 6.41 9.15 -0.50
C GLU A 14 6.23 9.47 0.99
N THR A 15 5.02 9.84 1.43
CA THR A 15 4.71 10.07 2.85
C THR A 15 4.83 8.79 3.65
N LEU A 16 4.33 7.65 3.15
CA LEU A 16 4.51 6.35 3.81
C LEU A 16 5.99 6.02 4.00
N ALA A 17 6.78 6.16 2.94
CA ALA A 17 8.23 5.92 2.98
C ALA A 17 8.94 6.87 3.98
N ALA A 18 8.57 8.15 4.01
CA ALA A 18 9.11 9.13 4.94
C ALA A 18 8.78 8.82 6.41
N ASN A 19 7.71 8.07 6.68
CA ASN A 19 7.32 7.61 8.01
C ASN A 19 7.89 6.22 8.35
N GLY A 20 8.87 5.73 7.59
CA GLY A 20 9.56 4.47 7.87
C GLY A 20 8.81 3.20 7.43
N ILE A 21 7.71 3.34 6.67
CA ILE A 21 7.10 2.18 5.99
C ILE A 21 8.02 1.77 4.85
N ASP A 22 8.33 0.49 4.74
CA ASP A 22 9.17 -0.06 3.67
C ASP A 22 8.42 -1.06 2.77
N THR A 23 7.27 -1.55 3.22
CA THR A 23 6.54 -2.67 2.58
C THR A 23 5.05 -2.36 2.49
N VAL A 24 4.49 -2.69 1.33
CA VAL A 24 3.05 -2.57 1.03
C VAL A 24 2.53 -3.94 0.59
N PHE A 25 1.45 -4.43 1.20
CA PHE A 25 0.71 -5.61 0.75
C PHE A 25 -0.58 -5.16 0.06
N GLY A 26 -0.91 -5.69 -1.12
CA GLY A 26 -2.17 -5.28 -1.75
C GLY A 26 -2.42 -5.82 -3.14
N ILE A 27 -3.60 -5.48 -3.67
CA ILE A 27 -4.06 -5.84 -5.02
C ILE A 27 -4.41 -4.56 -5.79
N PRO A 28 -3.91 -4.39 -7.03
CA PRO A 28 -4.29 -3.26 -7.86
C PRO A 28 -5.73 -3.40 -8.36
N GLY A 29 -6.45 -2.29 -8.32
CA GLY A 29 -7.79 -2.13 -8.88
C GLY A 29 -8.05 -0.68 -9.28
N VAL A 30 -9.18 -0.42 -9.94
CA VAL A 30 -9.48 0.89 -10.55
C VAL A 30 -9.37 2.04 -9.55
N HIS A 31 -9.84 1.85 -8.31
CA HIS A 31 -9.90 2.94 -7.33
C HIS A 31 -8.61 3.18 -6.55
N ASN A 32 -7.66 2.24 -6.56
CA ASN A 32 -6.38 2.40 -5.86
C ASN A 32 -5.17 2.48 -6.82
N ILE A 33 -5.40 2.48 -8.13
CA ILE A 33 -4.35 2.42 -9.16
C ILE A 33 -3.34 3.58 -9.08
N GLU A 34 -3.77 4.76 -8.63
CA GLU A 34 -2.87 5.91 -8.47
C GLU A 34 -1.88 5.70 -7.32
N LEU A 35 -2.23 4.94 -6.28
CA LEU A 35 -1.27 4.55 -5.24
C LEU A 35 -0.18 3.64 -5.84
N TYR A 36 -0.55 2.74 -6.74
CA TYR A 36 0.40 1.89 -7.45
C TYR A 36 1.34 2.67 -8.36
N ARG A 37 0.82 3.65 -9.10
CA ARG A 37 1.67 4.57 -9.87
C ARG A 37 2.61 5.37 -8.97
N GLY A 38 2.17 5.70 -7.76
CA GLY A 38 3.00 6.35 -6.74
C GLY A 38 4.22 5.53 -6.31
N LEU A 39 4.13 4.19 -6.35
CA LEU A 39 5.23 3.29 -5.94
C LEU A 39 6.50 3.47 -6.77
N GLU A 40 6.41 3.95 -8.01
CA GLU A 40 7.60 4.24 -8.84
C GLU A 40 8.51 5.31 -8.20
N PHE A 41 7.93 6.20 -7.39
CA PHE A 41 8.64 7.35 -6.83
C PHE A 41 9.18 7.12 -5.41
N ALA A 42 8.84 6.01 -4.77
CA ALA A 42 9.35 5.68 -3.44
C ALA A 42 9.92 4.25 -3.40
N ARG A 43 10.93 4.02 -2.55
CA ARG A 43 11.54 2.69 -2.39
C ARG A 43 10.70 1.81 -1.44
N LEU A 44 9.43 1.60 -1.78
CA LEU A 44 8.54 0.67 -1.09
C LEU A 44 8.52 -0.68 -1.81
N ARG A 45 8.70 -1.76 -1.06
CA ARG A 45 8.50 -3.12 -1.57
C ARG A 45 7.01 -3.42 -1.65
N HIS A 46 6.48 -3.55 -2.87
CA HIS A 46 5.12 -4.07 -3.06
C HIS A 46 5.10 -5.60 -3.07
N VAL A 47 4.22 -6.18 -2.26
CA VAL A 47 3.91 -7.61 -2.23
C VAL A 47 2.48 -7.78 -2.73
N LEU A 48 2.35 -8.38 -3.91
CA LEU A 48 1.06 -8.70 -4.51
C LEU A 48 0.39 -9.81 -3.70
N VAL A 49 -0.80 -9.53 -3.18
CA VAL A 49 -1.67 -10.57 -2.59
C VAL A 49 -2.74 -11.00 -3.59
N ARG A 50 -3.50 -12.05 -3.27
CA ARG A 50 -4.61 -12.56 -4.10
C ARG A 50 -6.00 -12.34 -3.51
N HIS A 51 -6.07 -11.87 -2.26
CA HIS A 51 -7.31 -11.50 -1.59
C HIS A 51 -7.04 -10.35 -0.61
N GLU A 52 -7.96 -9.39 -0.46
CA GLU A 52 -7.73 -8.21 0.40
C GLU A 52 -7.58 -8.57 1.89
N GLN A 53 -8.27 -9.62 2.34
CA GLN A 53 -8.06 -10.20 3.67
C GLN A 53 -6.58 -10.58 3.92
N ASN A 54 -5.91 -11.11 2.89
CA ASN A 54 -4.50 -11.49 2.98
C ASN A 54 -3.60 -10.25 3.06
N ALA A 55 -3.99 -9.11 2.49
CA ALA A 55 -3.25 -7.86 2.64
C ALA A 55 -3.22 -7.42 4.10
N GLY A 56 -4.37 -7.47 4.79
CA GLY A 56 -4.48 -7.14 6.20
C GLY A 56 -3.66 -8.09 7.08
N PHE A 57 -3.87 -9.41 6.97
CA PHE A 57 -3.12 -10.38 7.79
C PHE A 57 -1.62 -10.36 7.52
N ALA A 58 -1.19 -10.15 6.27
CA ALA A 58 0.23 -10.06 5.95
C ALA A 58 0.86 -8.79 6.55
N ALA A 59 0.15 -7.67 6.54
CA ALA A 59 0.60 -6.43 7.17
C ALA A 59 0.67 -6.56 8.70
N ASP A 60 -0.33 -7.17 9.34
CA ASP A 60 -0.32 -7.46 10.78
C ASP A 60 0.84 -8.41 11.16
N GLY A 61 1.00 -9.51 10.42
CA GLY A 61 2.09 -10.45 10.61
C GLY A 61 3.47 -9.79 10.42
N TYR A 62 3.61 -8.94 9.41
CA TYR A 62 4.83 -8.14 9.20
C TYR A 62 5.12 -7.25 10.41
N ALA A 63 4.11 -6.54 10.91
CA ALA A 63 4.26 -5.65 12.06
C ALA A 63 4.67 -6.41 13.33
N ARG A 64 4.07 -7.57 13.60
CA ARG A 64 4.41 -8.39 14.77
C ARG A 64 5.83 -8.95 14.74
N VAL A 65 6.29 -9.37 13.55
CA VAL A 65 7.61 -10.00 13.41
C VAL A 65 8.73 -8.98 13.30
N SER A 66 8.51 -7.88 12.57
CA SER A 66 9.55 -6.87 12.33
C SER A 66 9.58 -5.77 13.38
N GLY A 67 8.48 -5.53 14.09
CA GLY A 67 8.29 -4.34 14.92
C GLY A 67 8.02 -3.05 14.12
N CYS A 68 7.96 -3.14 12.79
CA CYS A 68 7.74 -2.02 11.88
C CYS A 68 6.35 -2.13 11.22
N ALA A 69 5.64 -1.00 11.09
CA ALA A 69 4.36 -1.00 10.39
C ALA A 69 4.54 -1.29 8.88
N ALA A 70 3.54 -1.95 8.28
CA ALA A 70 3.40 -2.09 6.84
C ALA A 70 2.07 -1.49 6.38
N ALA A 71 2.00 -1.07 5.11
CA ALA A 71 0.76 -0.57 4.53
C ALA A 71 -0.03 -1.69 3.83
N ALA A 72 -1.36 -1.64 3.93
CA ALA A 72 -2.27 -2.50 3.18
C ALA A 72 -3.01 -1.67 2.13
N PHE A 73 -2.79 -1.96 0.85
CA PHE A 73 -3.51 -1.34 -0.27
C PHE A 73 -4.72 -2.19 -0.64
N VAL A 74 -5.90 -1.68 -0.27
CA VAL A 74 -7.20 -2.32 -0.54
C VAL A 74 -8.03 -1.45 -1.49
N ILE A 75 -8.96 -2.09 -2.20
CA ILE A 75 -9.86 -1.42 -3.14
C ILE A 75 -11.13 -0.99 -2.38
N SER A 76 -11.74 0.14 -2.74
CA SER A 76 -13.01 0.57 -2.15
C SER A 76 -14.14 -0.44 -2.37
N GLY A 77 -15.22 -0.31 -1.59
CA GLY A 77 -16.35 -1.24 -1.64
C GLY A 77 -15.97 -2.60 -1.05
N PRO A 78 -16.15 -3.72 -1.78
CA PRO A 78 -15.93 -5.06 -1.24
C PRO A 78 -14.50 -5.28 -0.75
N GLY A 79 -13.49 -4.64 -1.36
CA GLY A 79 -12.10 -4.81 -0.93
C GLY A 79 -11.83 -4.34 0.50
N VAL A 80 -12.42 -3.21 0.91
CA VAL A 80 -12.34 -2.72 2.31
C VAL A 80 -13.07 -3.67 3.25
N THR A 81 -14.28 -4.12 2.90
CA THR A 81 -15.04 -5.03 3.77
C THR A 81 -14.39 -6.41 3.86
N ASN A 82 -13.74 -6.90 2.80
CA ASN A 82 -12.97 -8.15 2.81
C ASN A 82 -11.75 -8.10 3.73
N ALA A 83 -11.17 -6.91 3.92
CA ALA A 83 -10.04 -6.71 4.81
C ALA A 83 -10.45 -6.54 6.29
N LEU A 84 -11.75 -6.35 6.59
CA LEU A 84 -12.22 -5.97 7.92
C LEU A 84 -11.97 -7.04 9.00
N THR A 85 -11.85 -8.30 8.61
CA THR A 85 -11.56 -9.42 9.53
C THR A 85 -10.11 -9.40 10.04
N ALA A 86 -9.20 -8.75 9.31
CA ALA A 86 -7.77 -8.77 9.60
C ALA A 86 -7.37 -7.99 10.84
#